data_AF-A0A3M1GHV9-F1
#
_entry.id   AF-A0A3M1GHV9-F1
#
_cell.length_a   1.000
_cell.length_b   1.000
_cell.length_c   1.000
_cell.angle_alpha   90.00
_cell.angle_beta   90.00
_cell.angle_gamma   90.00
#
_symmetry.space_group_name_H-M   'P 1'
#
loop_
_entity.id
_entity.type
_entity.pdbx_description
1 polymer ?
#
loop_
_entity_poly.entity_id
_entity_poly.type
_entity_poly.pdbx_seq_one_letter_code
_entity_poly.pdbx_strand_id
1 'polypeptide(L)'
;AATRHALEQCGCLHANMDLYKWAMKLTPFVPGELVADAFELAVAARELDMRASPYDVRHLGFEPVCVETASGRAEYEREQRAISDRAGPIRRRLIEICRAVLAEAAGR
;
A
#
# COMPACT_ATOMS: atom_id res chain seq x y z
N ALA A 1 -5.08 -1.69 25.70
CA ALA A 1 -3.90 -1.38 24.86
C ALA A 1 -4.38 -0.93 23.49
N ALA A 2 -3.68 0.00 22.84
CA ALA A 2 -4.01 0.41 21.48
C ALA A 2 -3.80 -0.76 20.50
N THR A 3 -4.72 -0.98 19.57
CA THR A 3 -4.64 -2.04 18.55
C THR A 3 -4.05 -1.48 17.25
N ARG A 4 -3.57 -2.35 16.35
CA ARG A 4 -3.14 -1.94 15.01
C ARG A 4 -4.23 -1.13 14.30
N HIS A 5 -5.48 -1.58 14.36
CA HIS A 5 -6.62 -0.89 13.75
C HIS A 5 -6.83 0.53 14.28
N ALA A 6 -6.55 0.77 15.57
CA ALA A 6 -6.71 2.10 16.18
C ALA A 6 -5.58 3.08 15.81
N LEU A 7 -4.42 2.58 15.38
CA LEU A 7 -3.23 3.38 15.08
C LEU A 7 -2.90 3.43 13.58
N GLU A 8 -3.55 2.60 12.77
CA GLU A 8 -3.30 2.51 11.34
C GLU A 8 -3.84 3.74 10.60
N GLN A 9 -3.00 4.31 9.73
CA GLN A 9 -3.33 5.50 8.95
C GLN A 9 -3.29 5.16 7.46
N CYS A 10 -4.31 5.59 6.71
CA CYS A 10 -4.40 5.31 5.27
C CYS A 10 -3.27 5.95 4.45
N GLY A 11 -2.65 7.02 4.95
CA GLY A 11 -1.47 7.64 4.33
C GLY A 11 -0.16 6.87 4.56
N CYS A 12 -0.11 5.92 5.51
CA CYS A 12 1.09 5.16 5.78
C CYS A 12 1.44 4.26 4.58
N LEU A 13 2.69 4.34 4.13
CA LEU A 13 3.21 3.57 3.01
C LEU A 13 3.00 2.05 3.21
N HIS A 14 3.22 1.56 4.43
CA HIS A 14 3.04 0.17 4.80
C HIS A 14 1.58 -0.30 4.74
N ALA A 15 0.63 0.55 5.12
CA ALA A 15 -0.79 0.21 5.01
C ALA A 15 -1.23 0.06 3.55
N ASN A 16 -0.61 0.81 2.64
CA ASN A 16 -0.86 0.71 1.20
C ASN A 16 -0.14 -0.50 0.57
N MET A 17 1.10 -0.81 0.99
CA MET A 17 1.79 -2.06 0.60
C MET A 17 1.01 -3.31 1.00
N ASP A 18 0.37 -3.29 2.17
CA ASP A 18 -0.41 -4.40 2.70
C ASP A 18 -1.63 -4.78 1.86
N LEU A 19 -2.09 -3.92 0.94
CA LEU A 19 -3.19 -4.26 0.03
C LEU A 19 -2.85 -5.49 -0.83
N TYR A 20 -1.59 -5.66 -1.25
CA TYR A 20 -1.16 -6.86 -1.97
C TYR A 20 -1.29 -8.12 -1.13
N LYS A 21 -0.84 -8.06 0.14
CA LYS A 21 -1.01 -9.17 1.09
C LYS A 21 -2.47 -9.55 1.25
N TRP A 22 -3.37 -8.57 1.34
CA TRP A 22 -4.81 -8.84 1.47
C TRP A 22 -5.41 -9.42 0.19
N ALA A 23 -5.06 -8.89 -0.98
CA ALA A 23 -5.50 -9.43 -2.26
C ALA A 23 -5.11 -10.92 -2.41
N MET A 24 -3.87 -11.26 -2.08
CA MET A 24 -3.40 -12.66 -2.07
C MET A 24 -4.17 -13.54 -1.10
N LYS A 25 -4.40 -13.09 0.14
CA LYS A 25 -5.13 -13.86 1.16
C LYS A 25 -6.60 -14.11 0.82
N LEU A 26 -7.19 -13.26 -0.01
CA LEU A 26 -8.59 -13.36 -0.42
C LEU A 26 -8.78 -14.18 -1.71
N THR A 27 -7.71 -14.73 -2.29
CA THR A 27 -7.82 -15.70 -3.40
C THR A 27 -8.60 -16.94 -2.93
N PRO A 28 -9.52 -17.51 -3.75
CA PRO A 28 -9.79 -17.20 -5.16
C PRO A 28 -10.89 -16.13 -5.40
N PHE A 29 -11.36 -15.44 -4.37
CA PHE A 29 -12.45 -14.47 -4.50
C PHE A 29 -12.03 -13.15 -5.15
N VAL A 30 -10.73 -12.84 -5.16
CA VAL A 30 -10.18 -11.62 -5.77
C VAL A 30 -9.76 -11.89 -7.22
N PRO A 31 -10.22 -11.08 -8.19
CA PRO A 31 -9.78 -11.17 -9.58
C PRO A 31 -8.27 -10.97 -9.72
N GLY A 32 -7.64 -11.71 -10.65
CA GLY A 32 -6.18 -11.67 -10.84
C GLY A 32 -5.65 -10.28 -11.20
N GLU A 33 -6.41 -9.48 -11.95
CA GLU A 33 -6.04 -8.11 -12.27
C GLU A 33 -5.96 -7.21 -11.02
N LEU A 34 -6.84 -7.42 -10.04
CA LEU A 34 -6.80 -6.66 -8.78
C LEU A 34 -5.63 -7.08 -7.90
N VAL A 35 -5.19 -8.34 -7.99
CA VAL A 35 -3.95 -8.80 -7.35
C VAL A 35 -2.74 -8.11 -8.00
N ALA A 36 -2.71 -8.03 -9.33
CA ALA A 36 -1.65 -7.36 -10.07
C ALA A 36 -1.59 -5.85 -9.76
N ASP A 37 -2.74 -5.15 -9.76
CA ASP A 37 -2.84 -3.74 -9.38
C ASP A 37 -2.25 -3.49 -7.98
N ALA A 38 -2.60 -4.36 -7.01
CA ALA A 38 -2.09 -4.27 -5.66
C ALA A 38 -0.59 -4.56 -5.57
N PHE A 39 -0.08 -5.50 -6.38
CA PHE A 39 1.34 -5.81 -6.47
C PHE A 39 2.15 -4.63 -7.02
N GLU A 40 1.71 -4.02 -8.12
CA GLU A 40 2.36 -2.85 -8.71
C GLU A 40 2.39 -1.66 -7.74
N LEU A 41 1.30 -1.45 -6.99
CA LEU A 41 1.26 -0.45 -5.94
C LEU A 41 2.28 -0.77 -4.82
N ALA A 42 2.36 -2.03 -4.39
CA ALA A 42 3.29 -2.45 -3.34
C ALA A 42 4.76 -2.29 -3.78
N VAL A 43 5.08 -2.55 -5.04
CA VAL A 43 6.41 -2.33 -5.62
C VAL A 43 6.76 -0.83 -5.62
N ALA A 44 5.87 0.03 -6.12
CA ALA A 44 6.10 1.48 -6.12
C ALA A 44 6.26 2.03 -4.69
N ALA A 45 5.46 1.54 -3.75
CA ALA A 45 5.57 1.92 -2.36
C ALA A 45 6.88 1.40 -1.73
N ARG A 46 7.34 0.19 -2.07
CA ARG A 46 8.63 -0.33 -1.61
C ARG A 46 9.79 0.47 -2.17
N GLU A 47 9.71 0.90 -3.42
CA GLU A 47 10.74 1.77 -4.02
C GLU A 47 10.90 3.06 -3.23
N LEU A 48 9.79 3.76 -2.94
CA LEU A 48 9.82 4.97 -2.12
C LEU A 48 10.36 4.69 -0.70
N ASP A 49 9.98 3.57 -0.09
CA ASP A 49 10.45 3.14 1.23
C ASP A 49 11.97 2.93 1.24
N MET A 50 12.51 2.27 0.22
CA MET A 50 13.96 2.06 0.06
C MET A 50 14.70 3.38 -0.17
N ARG A 51 14.18 4.23 -1.06
CA ARG A 51 14.76 5.55 -1.37
C ARG A 51 14.81 6.47 -0.15
N ALA A 52 13.83 6.38 0.75
CA ALA A 52 13.77 7.17 1.98
C ALA A 52 14.46 6.50 3.19
N SER A 53 15.02 5.29 3.00
CA SER A 53 15.68 4.54 4.06
C SER A 53 17.07 5.13 4.38
N PRO A 54 17.69 4.79 5.52
CA PRO A 54 19.05 5.23 5.84
C PRO A 54 20.13 4.49 5.03
N TYR A 55 19.76 3.56 4.15
CA TYR A 55 20.69 2.74 3.39
C TYR A 55 20.98 3.34 2.02
N ASP A 56 22.23 3.23 1.58
CA ASP A 56 22.62 3.59 0.22
C ASP A 56 22.22 2.50 -0.78
N VAL A 57 21.09 2.72 -1.44
CA VAL A 57 20.52 1.81 -2.45
C VAL A 57 20.82 2.23 -3.89
N ARG A 58 21.74 3.19 -4.12
CA ARG A 58 22.10 3.65 -5.47
C ARG A 58 22.66 2.54 -6.35
N HIS A 59 23.31 1.54 -5.74
CA HIS A 59 23.80 0.35 -6.44
C HIS A 59 22.67 -0.50 -7.07
N LEU A 60 21.41 -0.29 -6.65
CA LEU A 60 20.22 -0.90 -7.23
C LEU A 60 19.53 0.02 -8.26
N GLY A 61 20.08 1.21 -8.53
CA GLY A 61 19.52 2.19 -9.46
C GLY A 61 18.49 3.15 -8.84
N PHE A 62 18.42 3.24 -7.50
CA PHE A 62 17.48 4.11 -6.80
C PHE A 62 18.18 5.32 -6.19
N GLU A 63 17.75 6.52 -6.59
CA GLU A 63 18.25 7.77 -6.01
C GLU A 63 17.60 8.06 -4.64
N PRO A 64 18.39 8.34 -3.59
CA PRO A 64 17.87 8.58 -2.25
C PRO A 64 16.97 9.83 -2.17
N VAL A 65 15.92 9.72 -1.36
CA VAL A 65 15.12 10.85 -0.90
C VAL A 65 15.62 11.26 0.48
N CYS A 66 16.38 12.36 0.56
CA CYS A 66 16.96 12.88 1.79
C CYS A 66 15.89 13.49 2.72
N VAL A 67 15.08 12.66 3.36
CA VAL A 67 13.93 13.04 4.21
C VAL A 67 14.28 13.91 5.42
N GLU A 68 15.54 13.96 5.82
CA GLU A 68 16.08 14.85 6.85
C GLU A 68 16.11 16.32 6.42
N THR A 69 16.11 16.57 5.11
CA THR A 69 16.06 17.92 4.54
C THR A 69 14.61 18.37 4.33
N ALA A 70 14.37 19.68 4.37
CA ALA A 70 13.03 20.22 4.12
C ALA A 70 12.50 19.88 2.71
N SER A 71 13.38 19.91 1.69
CA SER A 71 13.04 19.56 0.31
C SER A 71 12.76 18.07 0.15
N GLY A 72 13.61 17.19 0.71
CA GLY A 72 13.40 15.75 0.62
C GLY A 72 12.18 15.28 1.39
N ARG A 73 11.87 15.91 2.54
CA ARG A 73 10.58 15.68 3.23
C ARG A 73 9.38 16.05 2.36
N ALA A 74 9.41 17.22 1.71
CA ALA A 74 8.34 17.64 0.82
C ALA A 74 8.19 16.71 -0.40
N GLU A 75 9.30 16.21 -0.94
CA GLU A 75 9.29 15.19 -2.02
C GLU A 75 8.65 13.89 -1.54
N TYR A 76 9.10 13.36 -0.40
CA TYR A 76 8.56 12.15 0.20
C TYR A 76 7.06 12.25 0.48
N GLU A 77 6.60 13.35 1.08
CA GLU A 77 5.17 13.58 1.35
C GLU A 77 4.34 13.60 0.06
N ARG A 78 4.87 14.19 -1.00
CA ARG A 78 4.20 14.29 -2.29
C ARG A 78 4.09 12.92 -2.99
N GLU A 79 5.16 12.13 -2.96
CA GLU A 79 5.15 10.76 -3.49
C GLU A 79 4.30 9.81 -2.65
N GLN A 80 4.37 9.90 -1.31
CA GLN A 80 3.54 9.12 -0.39
C GLN A 80 2.05 9.41 -0.61
N ARG A 81 1.68 10.68 -0.87
CA ARG A 81 0.31 11.05 -1.23
C ARG A 81 -0.14 10.41 -2.55
N ALA A 82 0.72 10.41 -3.57
CA ALA A 82 0.41 9.75 -4.83
C ALA A 82 0.20 8.24 -4.68
N ILE A 83 0.96 7.56 -3.81
CA ILE A 83 0.71 6.16 -3.45
C ILE A 83 -0.66 6.00 -2.76
N SER A 84 -0.98 6.86 -1.79
CA SER A 84 -2.27 6.82 -1.09
C SER A 84 -3.45 7.02 -2.05
N ASP A 85 -3.33 7.93 -3.01
CA ASP A 85 -4.37 8.20 -4.00
C ASP A 85 -4.60 7.00 -4.93
N ARG A 86 -3.51 6.37 -5.38
CA ARG A 86 -3.56 5.11 -6.17
C ARG A 86 -4.12 3.94 -5.37
N ALA A 87 -3.87 3.89 -4.06
CA ALA A 87 -4.34 2.83 -3.18
C ALA A 87 -5.87 2.86 -2.94
N GLY A 88 -6.48 4.05 -3.01
CA GLY A 88 -7.90 4.25 -2.72
C GLY A 88 -8.85 3.34 -3.51
N PRO A 89 -8.78 3.31 -4.86
CA PRO A 89 -9.58 2.42 -5.68
C PRO A 89 -9.36 0.93 -5.38
N ILE A 90 -8.11 0.48 -5.24
CA ILE A 90 -7.77 -0.93 -4.93
C ILE A 90 -8.40 -1.34 -3.60
N ARG A 91 -8.24 -0.51 -2.57
CA ARG A 91 -8.81 -0.73 -1.24
C ARG A 91 -10.34 -0.85 -1.28
N ARG A 92 -11.01 0.05 -2.01
CA ARG A 92 -12.48 0.00 -2.16
C ARG A 92 -12.94 -1.32 -2.79
N ARG A 93 -12.31 -1.74 -3.89
CA ARG A 93 -12.64 -3.01 -4.56
C ARG A 93 -12.45 -4.22 -3.64
N LEU A 94 -11.35 -4.28 -2.88
CA LEU A 94 -11.12 -5.37 -1.92
C LEU A 94 -12.20 -5.41 -0.82
N ILE A 95 -12.61 -4.25 -0.30
CA ILE A 95 -13.68 -4.15 0.70
C ILE A 95 -15.02 -4.63 0.11
N GLU A 96 -15.35 -4.25 -1.12
CA GLU A 96 -16.56 -4.67 -1.82
C GLU A 96 -16.62 -6.19 -1.99
N ILE A 97 -15.50 -6.82 -2.38
CA ILE A 97 -15.38 -8.28 -2.49
C ILE A 97 -15.62 -8.94 -1.12
N CYS A 98 -14.97 -8.45 -0.06
CA CYS A 98 -15.18 -8.98 1.30
C CYS A 98 -16.65 -8.87 1.73
N ARG A 99 -17.33 -7.75 1.44
CA ARG A 99 -18.75 -7.56 1.75
C ARG A 99 -19.62 -8.57 0.99
N ALA A 100 -19.34 -8.80 -0.29
CA ALA A 100 -20.07 -9.77 -1.10
C ALA A 100 -19.91 -11.21 -0.56
N VAL A 101 -18.67 -11.60 -0.22
CA VAL A 101 -18.38 -12.93 0.36
C VAL A 101 -19.09 -13.12 1.71
N LEU A 102 -19.09 -12.09 2.57
CA LEU A 102 -19.78 -12.15 3.87
C LEU A 102 -21.31 -12.21 3.72
N ALA A 103 -21.88 -11.46 2.78
CA ALA A 103 -23.32 -11.49 2.52
C ALA A 103 -23.77 -12.87 2.02
N GLU A 104 -23.01 -13.48 1.11
CA GLU A 104 -23.23 -14.84 0.63
C GLU A 104 -23.10 -15.87 1.76
N ALA A 105 -22.13 -15.70 2.66
CA ALA A 105 -21.96 -16.59 3.81
C ALA A 105 -23.11 -16.48 4.83
N ALA A 106 -23.70 -15.30 5.02
CA ALA A 106 -24.79 -15.06 5.97
C ALA A 106 -26.17 -15.44 5.42
N GLY A 107 -26.32 -15.56 4.10
CA GLY A 107 -27.53 -16.07 3.45
C GLY A 107 -27.67 -17.59 3.44
N ARG A 108 -26.64 -18.31 3.90
CA ARG A 108 -26.64 -19.76 4.13
C ARG A 108 -26.96 -20.08 5.58
#